data_AF-A0A9E5NEG4-F1
#
_entry.id   AF-A0A9E5NEG4-F1
#
_cell.length_a   1.000
_cell.length_b   1.000
_cell.length_c   1.000
_cell.angle_alpha   90.00
_cell.angle_beta   90.00
_cell.angle_gamma   90.00
#
_symmetry.space_group_name_H-M   'P 1'
#
loop_
_entity.id
_entity.type
_entity.pdbx_description
1 polymer ?
#
loop_
_entity_poly.entity_id
_entity_poly.type
_entity_poly.pdbx_seq_one_letter_code
_entity_poly.pdbx_strand_id
1 'polypeptide(L)'
;MNHSTLCVGADVHLDKIVLCVVDKAESHEVCERFHVTNNLPGAQAAATAIAEIAASLGYARIEIGWEATGMLWIPFHRYLSDCSQLHPFELQLVCFNPQLVSKFKDGLVLRRPKNDKRDASTVAARLRIGELPLSYV
;
A
#
# COMPACT_ATOMS: atom_id res chain seq x y z
N MET A 1 -9.76 19.02 -12.35
CA MET A 1 -10.17 18.30 -11.13
C MET A 1 -8.94 17.57 -10.63
N ASN A 2 -8.40 17.94 -9.47
CA ASN A 2 -7.33 17.14 -8.86
C ASN A 2 -7.98 15.81 -8.48
N HIS A 3 -7.71 14.74 -9.23
CA HIS A 3 -8.15 13.41 -8.85
C HIS A 3 -7.34 13.03 -7.61
N SER A 4 -7.95 13.19 -6.43
CA SER A 4 -7.38 12.72 -5.18
C SER A 4 -7.16 11.21 -5.31
N THR A 5 -5.97 10.76 -4.92
CA THR A 5 -5.56 9.36 -5.01
C THR A 5 -5.33 8.83 -3.61
N LEU A 6 -5.91 7.68 -3.31
CA LEU A 6 -5.67 6.98 -2.05
C LEU A 6 -4.45 6.06 -2.20
N CYS A 7 -3.39 6.32 -1.46
CA CYS A 7 -2.20 5.48 -1.46
C CYS A 7 -2.22 4.53 -0.26
N VAL A 8 -2.05 3.24 -0.53
CA VAL A 8 -2.04 2.17 0.49
C VAL A 8 -0.70 1.46 0.46
N GLY A 9 0.03 1.53 1.57
CA GLY A 9 1.24 0.72 1.79
C GLY A 9 0.89 -0.54 2.56
N ALA A 10 1.28 -1.70 2.03
CA ALA A 10 1.12 -3.01 2.64
C ALA A 10 2.49 -3.58 3.03
N ASP A 11 2.64 -3.91 4.32
CA ASP A 11 3.77 -4.66 4.86
C ASP A 11 3.32 -6.11 5.10
N VAL A 12 3.80 -7.02 4.25
CA VAL A 12 3.30 -8.40 4.13
C VAL A 12 4.22 -9.34 4.90
N HIS A 13 3.69 -9.94 5.96
CA HIS A 13 4.32 -10.98 6.76
C HIS A 13 3.67 -12.34 6.49
N LEU A 14 4.18 -13.41 7.13
CA LEU A 14 3.69 -14.77 6.91
C LEU A 14 2.22 -14.95 7.30
N ASP A 15 1.82 -14.39 8.44
CA ASP A 15 0.50 -14.57 9.06
C ASP A 15 -0.38 -13.33 9.00
N LYS A 16 0.21 -12.16 8.72
CA LYS A 16 -0.47 -10.86 8.74
C LYS A 16 0.00 -9.91 7.65
N ILE A 17 -0.86 -8.96 7.30
CA ILE A 17 -0.54 -7.83 6.42
C ILE A 17 -0.90 -6.56 7.19
N VAL A 18 0.05 -5.66 7.34
CA VAL A 18 -0.16 -4.34 7.97
C VAL A 18 -0.37 -3.31 6.88
N LEU A 19 -1.45 -2.54 6.98
CA LEU A 19 -1.89 -1.58 5.98
C LEU A 19 -1.81 -0.15 6.54
N CYS A 20 -1.23 0.74 5.75
CA CYS A 20 -1.16 2.18 6.00
C CYS A 20 -1.81 2.91 4.84
N VAL A 21 -2.78 3.78 5.14
CA VAL A 21 -3.58 4.49 4.14
C VAL A 21 -3.34 5.98 4.26
N VAL A 22 -2.94 6.62 3.16
CA VAL A 22 -2.62 8.05 3.11
C VAL A 22 -3.24 8.69 1.87
N ASP A 23 -3.52 9.98 1.97
CA ASP A 23 -3.85 10.79 0.81
C ASP A 23 -2.56 11.06 0.00
N LYS A 24 -2.62 11.06 -1.33
CA LYS A 24 -1.45 11.32 -2.18
C LYS A 24 -0.94 12.77 -2.11
N ALA A 25 -1.81 13.76 -1.96
CA ALA A 25 -1.41 15.16 -1.84
C ALA A 25 -0.85 15.45 -0.44
N GLU A 26 -1.48 14.89 0.59
CA GLU A 26 -1.12 15.15 1.99
C GLU A 26 -0.11 14.12 2.53
N SER A 27 0.54 14.44 3.65
CA SER A 27 1.45 13.48 4.31
C SER A 27 0.78 12.78 5.50
N HIS A 28 -0.53 13.00 5.71
CA HIS A 28 -1.24 12.49 6.87
C HIS A 28 -1.91 11.14 6.57
N GLU A 29 -1.95 10.29 7.59
CA GLU A 29 -2.69 9.03 7.53
C GLU A 29 -4.19 9.36 7.52
N VAL A 30 -4.92 8.76 6.58
CA VAL A 30 -6.36 9.00 6.40
C VAL A 30 -7.18 8.22 7.43
N CYS A 31 -6.61 7.15 7.97
CA CYS A 31 -7.15 6.36 9.06
C CYS A 31 -6.02 5.79 9.90
N GLU A 32 -6.35 5.24 11.08
CA GLU A 32 -5.39 4.42 11.81
C GLU A 32 -4.97 3.20 10.99
N ARG A 33 -3.71 2.80 11.16
CA ARG A 33 -3.20 1.58 10.54
C ARG A 33 -3.96 0.38 11.06
N PHE A 34 -4.28 -0.51 10.15
CA PHE A 34 -4.96 -1.75 10.49
C PHE A 34 -4.17 -2.94 9.96
N HIS A 35 -4.52 -4.13 10.46
CA HIS A 35 -3.91 -5.36 10.03
C HIS A 35 -4.98 -6.37 9.67
N VAL A 36 -4.66 -7.23 8.71
CA VAL A 36 -5.46 -8.37 8.30
C VAL A 36 -4.61 -9.63 8.33
N THR A 37 -5.23 -10.80 8.33
CA THR A 37 -4.50 -12.07 8.17
C THR A 37 -3.98 -12.23 6.74
N ASN A 38 -2.79 -12.83 6.56
CA ASN A 38 -2.27 -13.12 5.22
C ASN A 38 -2.90 -14.41 4.66
N ASN A 39 -4.19 -14.34 4.34
CA ASN A 39 -4.99 -15.40 3.74
C ASN A 39 -6.16 -14.77 2.95
N LEU A 40 -7.00 -15.59 2.32
CA LEU A 40 -8.13 -15.09 1.52
C LEU A 40 -9.11 -14.22 2.34
N PRO A 41 -9.59 -14.61 3.53
CA PRO A 41 -10.45 -13.75 4.35
C PRO A 41 -9.83 -12.39 4.69
N GLY A 42 -8.52 -12.35 4.97
CA GLY A 42 -7.84 -11.10 5.25
C GLY A 42 -7.67 -10.23 4.00
N ALA A 43 -7.42 -10.83 2.84
CA ALA A 43 -7.39 -10.11 1.57
C ALA A 43 -8.76 -9.50 1.21
N GLN A 44 -9.85 -10.25 1.45
CA GLN A 44 -11.22 -9.76 1.33
C GLN A 44 -11.49 -8.58 2.26
N ALA A 45 -11.14 -8.72 3.54
CA ALA A 45 -11.31 -7.67 4.53
C ALA A 45 -10.52 -6.40 4.18
N ALA A 46 -9.29 -6.54 3.70
CA ALA A 46 -8.48 -5.42 3.24
C ALA A 46 -9.12 -4.70 2.04
N ALA A 47 -9.56 -5.45 1.02
CA ALA A 47 -10.19 -4.85 -0.16
C ALA A 47 -11.48 -4.10 0.20
N THR A 48 -12.31 -4.68 1.06
CA THR A 48 -13.53 -4.03 1.56
C THR A 48 -13.21 -2.74 2.32
N ALA A 49 -12.28 -2.78 3.29
CA ALA A 49 -11.91 -1.61 4.07
C ALA A 49 -11.33 -0.49 3.20
N ILE A 50 -10.45 -0.83 2.26
CA ILE A 50 -9.85 0.14 1.33
C ILE A 50 -10.94 0.78 0.45
N ALA A 51 -11.86 -0.02 -0.09
CA ALA A 51 -12.97 0.47 -0.91
C ALA A 51 -13.91 1.40 -0.13
N GLU A 52 -14.24 1.05 1.12
CA GLU A 52 -15.09 1.87 1.99
C GLU A 52 -14.43 3.22 2.33
N ILE A 53 -13.13 3.22 2.65
CA ILE A 53 -12.37 4.45 2.90
C ILE A 53 -12.33 5.31 1.63
N ALA A 54 -12.02 4.70 0.48
CA ALA A 54 -11.96 5.41 -0.79
C ALA A 54 -13.32 6.04 -1.16
N ALA A 55 -14.40 5.29 -1.04
CA ALA A 55 -15.74 5.76 -1.35
C ALA A 55 -16.22 6.85 -0.39
N SER A 56 -16.03 6.66 0.92
CA SER A 56 -16.50 7.61 1.95
C SER A 56 -15.82 8.99 1.85
N LEU A 57 -14.59 9.02 1.34
CA LEU A 57 -13.79 10.24 1.20
C LEU A 57 -13.71 10.75 -0.25
N GLY A 58 -14.42 10.11 -1.18
CA GLY A 58 -14.56 10.57 -2.56
C GLY A 58 -13.31 10.37 -3.44
N TYR A 59 -12.48 9.38 -3.15
CA TYR A 59 -11.35 9.00 -3.99
C TYR A 59 -11.81 8.23 -5.22
N ALA A 60 -11.30 8.60 -6.40
CA ALA A 60 -11.57 7.90 -7.65
C ALA A 60 -10.46 6.92 -8.06
N ARG A 61 -9.26 7.08 -7.50
CA ARG A 61 -8.06 6.28 -7.80
C ARG A 61 -7.47 5.71 -6.52
N ILE A 62 -7.04 4.45 -6.59
CA ILE A 62 -6.40 3.73 -5.51
C ILE A 62 -5.06 3.18 -6.00
N GLU A 63 -4.00 3.47 -5.27
CA GLU A 63 -2.67 2.91 -5.50
C GLU A 63 -2.29 2.05 -4.29
N ILE A 64 -2.08 0.75 -4.50
CA ILE A 64 -1.69 -0.19 -3.44
C ILE A 64 -0.29 -0.69 -3.75
N GLY A 65 0.62 -0.61 -2.77
CA GLY A 65 1.98 -1.12 -2.93
C GLY A 65 2.48 -1.93 -1.76
N TRP A 66 3.48 -2.78 -2.01
CA TRP A 66 4.17 -3.60 -1.01
C TRP A 66 5.64 -3.81 -1.36
N GLU A 67 6.43 -4.24 -0.38
CA GLU A 67 7.82 -4.65 -0.57
C GLU A 67 7.90 -6.14 -0.94
N ALA A 68 8.66 -6.50 -1.98
CA ALA A 68 8.79 -7.89 -2.47
C ALA A 68 9.72 -8.76 -1.60
N THR A 69 9.53 -8.79 -0.29
CA THR A 69 10.35 -9.62 0.61
C THR A 69 9.89 -11.08 0.52
N GLY A 70 10.48 -11.83 -0.41
CA GLY A 70 10.07 -13.19 -0.73
C GLY A 70 8.80 -13.23 -1.61
N MET A 71 7.96 -14.25 -1.41
CA MET A 71 6.78 -14.53 -2.24
C MET A 71 5.43 -14.44 -1.49
N LEU A 72 5.44 -14.01 -0.22
CA LEU A 72 4.26 -13.99 0.65
C LEU A 72 3.15 -13.03 0.18
N TRP A 73 3.50 -12.07 -0.67
CA TRP A 73 2.58 -11.08 -1.24
C TRP A 73 1.79 -11.58 -2.45
N ILE A 74 2.22 -12.67 -3.10
CA ILE A 74 1.61 -13.14 -4.36
C ILE A 74 0.11 -13.45 -4.19
N PRO A 75 -0.35 -14.17 -3.15
CA PRO A 75 -1.77 -14.45 -2.97
C PRO A 75 -2.59 -13.17 -2.76
N PHE A 76 -2.06 -12.22 -1.99
CA PHE A 76 -2.69 -10.93 -1.74
C PHE A 76 -2.82 -10.11 -3.04
N HIS A 77 -1.74 -9.99 -3.82
CA HIS A 77 -1.76 -9.34 -5.13
C HIS A 77 -2.79 -9.96 -6.07
N ARG A 78 -2.79 -11.29 -6.20
CA ARG A 78 -3.71 -12.01 -7.09
C ARG A 78 -5.17 -11.77 -6.73
N TYR A 79 -5.48 -11.71 -5.44
CA TYR A 79 -6.83 -11.38 -5.00
C TYR A 79 -7.19 -9.93 -5.37
N LEU A 80 -6.33 -8.96 -5.04
CA LEU A 80 -6.59 -7.55 -5.31
C LEU A 80 -6.76 -7.23 -6.80
N SER A 81 -6.06 -7.94 -7.69
CA SER A 81 -6.11 -7.69 -9.14
C SER A 81 -7.45 -8.03 -9.81
N ASP A 82 -8.31 -8.81 -9.16
CA ASP A 82 -9.56 -9.32 -9.75
C ASP A 82 -10.77 -9.19 -8.81
N CYS A 83 -10.60 -8.52 -7.67
CA CYS A 83 -11.67 -8.39 -6.69
C CYS A 83 -12.68 -7.29 -7.07
N SER A 84 -13.97 -7.65 -7.07
CA SER A 84 -15.05 -6.74 -7.45
C SER A 84 -15.16 -5.51 -6.54
N GLN A 85 -14.67 -5.59 -5.30
CA GLN A 85 -14.67 -4.46 -4.36
C GLN A 85 -13.89 -3.25 -4.90
N LEU A 86 -12.86 -3.47 -5.72
CA LEU A 86 -11.98 -2.39 -6.20
C LEU A 86 -12.28 -1.96 -7.65
N HIS A 87 -13.15 -2.68 -8.37
CA HIS A 87 -13.57 -2.33 -9.73
C HIS A 87 -14.13 -0.91 -9.92
N PRO A 88 -14.82 -0.30 -8.94
CA PRO A 88 -15.31 1.08 -9.07
C PRO A 88 -14.20 2.14 -9.16
N PHE A 89 -12.95 1.79 -8.86
CA PHE A 89 -11.83 2.72 -8.77
C PHE A 89 -10.81 2.47 -9.88
N GLU A 90 -10.08 3.51 -10.27
CA GLU A 90 -8.84 3.34 -11.04
C GLU A 90 -7.79 2.71 -10.13
N LEU A 91 -7.57 1.39 -10.27
CA LEU A 91 -6.66 0.64 -9.42
C LEU A 91 -5.26 0.53 -10.05
N GLN A 92 -4.24 0.81 -9.25
CA GLN A 92 -2.85 0.51 -9.59
C GLN A 92 -2.19 -0.30 -8.46
N LEU A 93 -1.56 -1.41 -8.83
CA LEU A 93 -0.83 -2.28 -7.92
C LEU A 93 0.68 -2.14 -8.18
N VAL A 94 1.46 -1.90 -7.12
CA VAL A 94 2.90 -1.63 -7.24
C VAL A 94 3.71 -2.55 -6.33
N CYS A 95 4.50 -3.42 -6.93
CA CYS A 95 5.47 -4.22 -6.20
C CYS A 95 6.84 -3.52 -6.18
N PHE A 96 7.31 -3.10 -5.00
CA PHE A 96 8.61 -2.47 -4.85
C PHE A 96 9.72 -3.51 -4.65
N ASN A 97 10.83 -3.33 -5.38
CA ASN A 97 12.04 -4.12 -5.16
C ASN A 97 12.63 -3.82 -3.75
N PRO A 98 12.81 -4.84 -2.89
CA PRO A 98 13.36 -4.67 -1.54
C PRO A 98 14.71 -3.96 -1.50
N GLN A 99 15.58 -4.19 -2.49
CA GLN A 99 16.87 -3.50 -2.58
C GLN A 99 16.71 -2.00 -2.82
N LEU A 100 15.68 -1.61 -3.58
CA LEU A 100 15.35 -0.20 -3.79
C LEU A 100 14.70 0.39 -2.53
N VAL A 101 13.86 -0.38 -1.80
CA VAL A 101 13.26 0.09 -0.54
C VAL A 101 14.32 0.26 0.54
N SER A 102 15.26 -0.68 0.69
CA SER A 102 16.38 -0.56 1.63
C SER A 102 17.20 0.69 1.37
N LYS A 103 17.60 0.96 0.11
CA LYS A 103 18.35 2.18 -0.24
C LYS A 103 17.57 3.47 0.03
N PHE A 104 16.24 3.44 -0.10
CA PHE A 104 15.36 4.56 0.23
C PHE A 104 15.17 4.73 1.75
N LYS A 105 15.03 3.63 2.49
CA LYS A 105 15.04 3.60 3.97
C LYS A 105 16.35 4.21 4.48
N ASP A 106 17.50 3.91 3.87
CA ASP A 106 18.79 4.50 4.22
C ASP A 106 18.84 6.02 3.97
N GLY A 107 18.27 6.49 2.84
CA GLY A 107 18.11 7.92 2.56
C GLY A 107 17.18 8.65 3.55
N LEU A 108 16.14 7.98 4.04
CA LEU A 108 15.24 8.50 5.09
C LEU A 108 15.87 8.46 6.50
N VAL A 109 16.70 7.44 6.77
CA VAL A 109 17.40 7.24 8.06
C VAL A 109 18.42 8.35 8.32
N LEU A 110 19.01 8.96 7.28
CA LEU A 110 19.85 10.15 7.42
C LEU A 110 19.13 11.38 8.02
N ARG A 111 17.80 11.33 8.24
CA ARG A 111 17.06 12.42 8.88
C ARG A 111 16.41 12.11 10.25
N ARG A 112 16.17 10.87 10.71
CA ARG A 112 15.52 10.59 12.03
C ARG A 112 15.72 9.16 12.57
N PRO A 113 15.76 8.94 13.92
CA PRO A 113 16.08 7.65 14.54
C PRO A 113 15.02 6.55 14.28
N LYS A 114 15.54 5.32 14.13
CA LYS A 114 14.90 4.07 13.67
C LYS A 114 13.78 3.59 14.61
N ASN A 115 12.61 3.22 14.07
CA ASN A 115 11.53 2.55 14.80
C ASN A 115 10.84 1.55 13.87
N ASP A 116 10.49 0.35 14.34
CA ASP A 116 9.96 -0.79 13.56
C ASP A 116 8.58 -0.54 12.89
N LYS A 117 7.99 0.63 13.13
CA LYS A 117 6.71 1.06 12.54
C LYS A 117 6.84 1.64 11.12
N ARG A 118 7.96 1.46 10.41
CA ARG A 118 8.31 2.29 9.23
C ARG A 118 7.93 1.72 7.87
N ASP A 119 7.64 0.43 7.74
CA ASP A 119 7.70 -0.20 6.43
C ASP A 119 6.49 0.15 5.54
N ALA A 120 5.26 -0.03 6.04
CA ALA A 120 4.04 0.37 5.31
C ALA A 120 3.99 1.88 4.98
N SER A 121 4.41 2.75 5.93
CA SER A 121 4.47 4.21 5.68
C SER A 121 5.52 4.60 4.64
N THR A 122 6.64 3.85 4.56
CA THR A 122 7.70 4.09 3.57
C THR A 122 7.21 3.75 2.16
N VAL A 123 6.45 2.67 2.04
CA VAL A 123 5.82 2.25 0.78
C VAL A 123 4.78 3.28 0.31
N ALA A 124 3.91 3.75 1.21
CA ALA A 124 2.92 4.78 0.91
C ALA A 124 3.56 6.11 0.47
N ALA A 125 4.63 6.54 1.14
CA ALA A 125 5.40 7.72 0.76
C ALA A 125 6.03 7.60 -0.64
N ARG A 126 6.40 6.38 -1.06
CA ARG A 126 6.97 6.12 -2.38
C ARG A 126 5.94 6.21 -3.51
N LEU A 127 4.74 5.68 -3.28
CA LEU A 127 3.61 5.84 -4.22
C LEU A 127 3.34 7.32 -4.50
N ARG A 128 3.42 8.13 -3.46
CA ARG A 128 3.21 9.57 -3.53
C ARG A 128 4.25 10.33 -4.37
N ILE A 129 5.53 9.98 -4.29
CA ILE A 129 6.62 10.73 -4.94
C ILE A 129 6.69 10.49 -6.47
N GLY A 130 6.08 9.42 -6.99
CA GLY A 130 5.84 9.26 -8.43
C GLY A 130 7.00 8.71 -9.27
N GLU A 131 8.18 8.44 -8.70
CA GLU A 131 9.20 7.59 -9.36
C GLU A 131 8.87 6.11 -9.16
N LEU A 132 7.77 5.68 -9.77
CA LEU A 132 7.36 4.28 -9.76
C LEU A 132 8.23 3.53 -10.78
N PRO A 133 8.92 2.44 -10.38
CA PRO A 133 9.55 1.57 -11.36
C PRO A 133 8.48 1.00 -12.29
N LEU A 134 8.83 0.75 -13.56
CA LEU A 134 8.03 -0.09 -14.44
C LEU A 134 7.68 -1.38 -13.67
N SER A 135 6.39 -1.62 -13.48
CA SER A 135 5.92 -2.80 -12.76
C SER A 135 6.42 -4.04 -13.49
N TYR A 136 7.02 -4.98 -12.74
CA TYR A 136 7.53 -6.25 -13.28
C TYR A 136 6.46 -7.36 -13.32
N VAL A 137 5.19 -6.99 -13.39
CA VAL A 137 4.05 -7.93 -13.42
C VAL A 137 3.41 -7.87 -14.79
#